data_AF-A0A1F2Z4C8-F1
#
_entry.id   AF-A0A1F2Z4C8-F1
#
_cell.length_a   1.000
_cell.length_b   1.000
_cell.length_c   1.000
_cell.angle_alpha   90.00
_cell.angle_beta   90.00
_cell.angle_gamma   90.00
#
_symmetry.space_group_name_H-M   'P 1'
#
loop_
_entity.id
_entity.type
_entity.pdbx_description
1 polymer ?
#
loop_
_entity_poly.entity_id
_entity_poly.type
_entity_poly.pdbx_seq_one_letter_code
_entity_poly.pdbx_strand_id
1 'polypeptide(L)'
;MEKLAYTKFQILIGTFLGGPLAGIYFIKKNFDAMGDTAQAKKTVIIGLSLVAALLALLPVMPEFIPGVVYAIAYASAAQAIYIQKQISLKDTPRYSHWNVTLVVVISILVFVAIILPLIYVYDMLGFLPDEELTYSPILTPEDAS
;
A
#
# COMPACT_ATOMS: atom_id res chain seq x y z
N MET A 1 21.08 -6.90 -21.86
CA MET A 1 20.39 -5.77 -21.21
C MET A 1 21.09 -5.49 -19.91
N GLU A 2 21.49 -4.23 -19.66
CA GLU A 2 22.02 -3.82 -18.36
C GLU A 2 20.97 -4.06 -17.27
N LYS A 3 21.42 -4.54 -16.11
CA LYS A 3 20.53 -4.78 -14.98
C LYS A 3 20.35 -3.46 -14.23
N LEU A 4 19.10 -2.99 -14.15
CA LEU A 4 18.74 -1.78 -13.42
C LEU A 4 18.17 -2.12 -12.05
N ALA A 5 18.46 -1.29 -11.05
CA ALA A 5 17.95 -1.44 -9.69
C ALA A 5 17.32 -0.15 -9.14
N TYR A 6 16.42 -0.30 -8.18
CA TYR A 6 15.88 0.79 -7.37
C TYR A 6 16.76 0.97 -6.14
N THR A 7 17.11 2.22 -5.87
CA THR A 7 17.91 2.60 -4.68
C THR A 7 17.07 2.56 -3.40
N LYS A 8 17.77 2.52 -2.25
CA LYS A 8 17.17 2.64 -0.91
C LYS A 8 16.13 3.77 -0.79
N PHE A 9 16.43 4.95 -1.34
CA PHE A 9 15.54 6.11 -1.26
C PHE A 9 14.37 6.02 -2.24
N GLN A 10 14.57 5.46 -3.43
CA GLN A 10 13.47 5.22 -4.38
C GLN A 10 12.46 4.21 -3.81
N ILE A 11 12.94 3.16 -3.14
CA ILE A 11 12.08 2.21 -2.44
C ILE A 11 11.34 2.90 -1.30
N LEU A 12 12.03 3.63 -0.42
CA LEU A 12 11.38 4.29 0.72
C LEU A 12 10.28 5.26 0.26
N ILE A 13 10.65 6.25 -0.57
CA ILE A 13 9.74 7.32 -0.98
C ILE A 13 8.66 6.78 -1.92
N GLY A 14 9.03 5.92 -2.87
CA GLY A 14 8.08 5.35 -3.80
C GLY A 14 7.07 4.44 -3.10
N THR A 15 7.49 3.67 -2.09
CA THR A 15 6.55 2.86 -1.29
C THR A 15 5.66 3.75 -0.45
N PHE A 16 6.22 4.75 0.23
CA PHE A 16 5.45 5.69 1.06
C PHE A 16 4.35 6.41 0.27
N LEU A 17 4.64 6.82 -0.97
CA LEU A 17 3.66 7.52 -1.83
C LEU A 17 2.72 6.57 -2.57
N GLY A 18 3.23 5.45 -3.08
CA GLY A 18 2.47 4.50 -3.92
C GLY A 18 1.82 3.35 -3.15
N GLY A 19 2.01 3.28 -1.85
CA GLY A 19 1.54 2.19 -1.00
C GLY A 19 2.40 0.92 -1.08
N PRO A 20 2.00 -0.13 -0.35
CA PRO A 20 2.79 -1.36 -0.23
C PRO A 20 2.91 -2.13 -1.56
N LEU A 21 1.98 -1.97 -2.52
CA LEU A 21 2.10 -2.55 -3.86
C LEU A 21 3.32 -2.01 -4.63
N ALA A 22 3.59 -0.70 -4.53
CA ALA A 22 4.79 -0.11 -5.12
C ALA A 22 6.06 -0.71 -4.49
N GLY A 23 6.08 -0.87 -3.16
CA GLY A 23 7.19 -1.49 -2.44
C GLY A 23 7.46 -2.94 -2.84
N ILE A 24 6.41 -3.75 -2.99
CA ILE A 24 6.49 -5.12 -3.48
C ILE A 24 7.13 -5.13 -4.88
N TYR A 25 6.68 -4.25 -5.77
CA TYR A 25 7.22 -4.15 -7.12
C TYR A 25 8.71 -3.78 -7.12
N PHE A 26 9.12 -2.76 -6.35
CA PHE A 26 10.52 -2.33 -6.30
C PHE A 26 11.44 -3.42 -5.74
N ILE A 27 11.05 -4.06 -4.63
CA ILE A 27 11.83 -5.14 -4.02
C ILE A 27 11.94 -6.33 -4.98
N LYS A 28 10.83 -6.71 -5.62
CA LYS A 28 10.80 -7.80 -6.60
C LYS A 28 11.77 -7.51 -7.75
N LYS A 29 11.71 -6.30 -8.32
CA LYS A 29 12.60 -5.90 -9.43
C LYS A 29 14.08 -5.91 -9.04
N ASN A 30 14.40 -5.55 -7.81
CA ASN A 30 15.76 -5.66 -7.32
C ASN A 30 16.23 -7.12 -7.18
N PHE A 31 15.38 -8.03 -6.68
CA PHE A 31 15.72 -9.46 -6.68
C PHE A 31 15.87 -10.03 -8.09
N ASP A 32 15.05 -9.59 -9.06
CA ASP A 32 15.25 -9.94 -10.46
C ASP A 32 16.63 -9.47 -10.96
N ALA A 33 17.06 -8.25 -10.61
CA ALA A 33 18.37 -7.71 -10.98
C ALA A 33 19.52 -8.52 -10.34
N MET A 34 19.33 -9.04 -9.13
CA MET A 34 20.28 -9.97 -8.50
C MET A 34 20.28 -11.37 -9.15
N GLY A 35 19.30 -11.69 -10.00
CA GLY A 35 19.08 -13.04 -10.51
C GLY A 35 18.47 -14.00 -9.50
N ASP A 36 17.99 -13.49 -8.35
CA ASP A 36 17.39 -14.28 -7.28
C ASP A 36 15.87 -14.41 -7.51
N THR A 37 15.51 -15.29 -8.45
CA THR A 37 14.11 -15.52 -8.83
C THR A 37 13.27 -16.12 -7.68
N ALA A 38 13.91 -16.85 -6.77
CA ALA A 38 13.27 -17.43 -5.60
C ALA A 38 12.80 -16.33 -4.64
N GLN A 39 13.68 -15.39 -4.27
CA GLN A 39 13.29 -14.25 -3.44
C GLN A 39 12.31 -13.32 -4.16
N ALA A 40 12.48 -13.10 -5.47
CA ALA A 40 11.54 -12.29 -6.25
C ALA A 40 10.10 -12.85 -6.17
N LYS A 41 9.93 -14.16 -6.35
CA LYS A 41 8.63 -14.84 -6.22
C LYS A 41 8.10 -14.76 -4.79
N LYS A 42 8.97 -14.98 -3.80
CA LYS A 42 8.61 -14.91 -2.38
C LYS A 42 8.13 -13.51 -1.99
N THR A 43 8.76 -12.45 -2.49
CA THR A 43 8.34 -11.06 -2.27
C THR A 43 6.92 -10.82 -2.76
N VAL A 44 6.58 -11.31 -3.96
CA VAL A 44 5.22 -11.14 -4.49
C VAL A 44 4.19 -11.90 -3.65
N ILE A 45 4.46 -13.18 -3.35
CA ILE A 45 3.51 -14.00 -2.58
C ILE A 45 3.28 -13.42 -1.19
N ILE A 46 4.34 -13.21 -0.42
CA ILE A 46 4.23 -12.68 0.95
C ILE A 46 3.68 -11.27 0.95
N GLY A 47 4.18 -10.42 0.03
CA GLY A 47 3.73 -9.04 -0.08
C GLY A 47 2.25 -8.92 -0.36
N LEU A 48 1.75 -9.64 -1.37
CA LEU A 48 0.32 -9.62 -1.70
C LEU A 48 -0.54 -10.21 -0.58
N SER A 49 -0.07 -11.26 0.10
CA SER A 49 -0.76 -11.79 1.28
C SER A 49 -0.86 -10.75 2.41
N LEU A 50 0.20 -9.98 2.67
CA LEU A 50 0.18 -8.90 3.66
C LEU A 50 -0.74 -7.74 3.24
N VAL A 51 -0.76 -7.38 1.96
CA VAL A 51 -1.69 -6.37 1.45
C VAL A 51 -3.14 -6.85 1.60
N ALA A 52 -3.43 -8.10 1.24
CA ALA A 52 -4.76 -8.67 1.41
C ALA A 52 -5.19 -8.71 2.89
N ALA A 53 -4.28 -9.10 3.79
CA ALA A 53 -4.53 -9.07 5.24
C ALA A 53 -4.76 -7.64 5.75
N LEU A 54 -3.96 -6.67 5.32
CA LEU A 54 -4.12 -5.26 5.69
C LEU A 54 -5.48 -4.72 5.23
N LEU A 55 -5.88 -5.03 4.00
CA LEU A 55 -7.18 -4.65 3.47
C LEU A 55 -8.29 -5.29 4.29
N ALA A 56 -8.27 -6.61 4.51
CA ALA A 56 -9.30 -7.32 5.27
C ALA A 56 -9.45 -6.84 6.72
N LEU A 57 -8.36 -6.36 7.33
CA LEU A 57 -8.37 -5.81 8.69
C LEU A 57 -8.78 -4.34 8.77
N LEU A 58 -8.99 -3.67 7.63
CA LEU A 58 -9.31 -2.24 7.58
C LEU A 58 -10.55 -1.86 8.42
N PRO A 59 -11.67 -2.61 8.42
CA PRO A 59 -12.85 -2.28 9.24
C PRO A 59 -12.64 -2.36 10.75
N VAL A 60 -11.64 -3.12 11.20
CA VAL A 60 -11.32 -3.32 12.62
C VAL A 60 -10.08 -2.55 13.05
N MET A 61 -9.51 -1.73 12.16
CA MET A 61 -8.35 -0.92 12.51
C MET A 61 -8.72 0.19 13.49
N PRO A 62 -7.85 0.50 14.46
CA PRO A 62 -8.12 1.57 15.40
C PRO A 62 -8.11 2.94 14.69
N GLU A 63 -9.21 3.67 14.80
CA GLU A 63 -9.40 4.98 14.15
C GLU A 63 -8.45 6.07 14.68
N PHE A 64 -7.98 5.92 15.93
CA PHE A 64 -7.05 6.88 16.55
C PHE A 64 -5.64 6.84 15.96
N ILE A 65 -5.28 5.79 15.19
CA ILE A 65 -3.96 5.68 14.57
C ILE A 65 -4.01 6.39 13.20
N PRO A 66 -3.22 7.46 13.01
CA PRO A 66 -3.22 8.17 11.73
C PRO A 66 -2.76 7.28 10.57
N GLY A 67 -3.40 7.42 9.41
CA GLY A 67 -3.06 6.66 8.19
C GLY A 67 -1.58 6.69 7.82
N VAL A 68 -0.91 7.82 8.07
CA VAL A 68 0.53 8.01 7.81
C VAL A 68 1.43 7.06 8.62
N VAL A 69 0.99 6.61 9.80
CA VAL A 69 1.77 5.65 10.62
C VAL A 69 1.89 4.31 9.90
N TYR A 70 0.78 3.81 9.34
CA TYR A 70 0.80 2.61 8.52
C TYR A 70 1.69 2.79 7.28
N ALA A 71 1.64 3.98 6.67
CA ALA A 71 2.49 4.32 5.53
C ALA A 71 3.98 4.27 5.83
N ILE A 72 4.38 4.87 6.94
CA ILE A 72 5.76 4.82 7.43
C ILE A 72 6.16 3.39 7.75
N ALA A 73 5.27 2.59 8.36
CA ALA A 73 5.57 1.22 8.75
C ALA A 73 5.91 0.33 7.55
N TYR A 74 5.05 0.27 6.53
CA TYR A 74 5.33 -0.57 5.36
C TYR A 74 6.48 -0.02 4.50
N ALA A 75 6.67 1.30 4.43
CA ALA A 75 7.76 1.91 3.67
C ALA A 75 9.12 1.64 4.33
N SER A 76 9.17 1.71 5.66
CA SER A 76 10.36 1.38 6.44
C SER A 76 10.67 -0.12 6.37
N ALA A 77 9.65 -0.99 6.42
CA ALA A 77 9.83 -2.42 6.22
C ALA A 77 10.43 -2.73 4.83
N ALA A 78 9.93 -2.07 3.79
CA ALA A 78 10.46 -2.24 2.44
C ALA A 78 11.92 -1.76 2.32
N GLN A 79 12.25 -0.62 2.94
CA GLN A 79 13.62 -0.13 3.01
C GLN A 79 14.54 -1.08 3.81
N ALA A 80 14.06 -1.65 4.91
CA ALA A 80 14.83 -2.60 5.71
C ALA A 80 15.20 -3.85 4.91
N ILE A 81 14.28 -4.36 4.07
CA ILE A 81 14.55 -5.47 3.14
C ILE A 81 15.69 -5.10 2.19
N TYR A 82 15.69 -3.88 1.63
CA TYR A 82 16.78 -3.42 0.77
C TYR A 82 18.13 -3.45 1.52
N ILE A 83 18.18 -2.87 2.71
CA ILE A 83 19.42 -2.77 3.50
C ILE A 83 19.96 -4.17 3.83
N GLN A 84 19.08 -5.11 4.20
CA GLN A 84 19.49 -6.44 4.64
C GLN A 84 19.85 -7.37 3.47
N LYS A 85 19.16 -7.26 2.34
CA LYS A 85 19.20 -8.28 1.29
C LYS A 85 19.64 -7.78 -0.08
N GLN A 86 19.64 -6.46 -0.32
CA GLN A 86 19.84 -5.88 -1.65
C GLN A 86 20.90 -4.77 -1.66
N ILE A 87 21.64 -4.59 -0.56
CA ILE A 87 22.66 -3.53 -0.42
C ILE A 87 23.79 -3.66 -1.45
N SER A 88 24.07 -4.88 -1.92
CA SER A 88 25.04 -5.14 -3.00
C SER A 88 24.66 -4.48 -4.33
N LEU A 89 23.40 -4.04 -4.51
CA LEU A 89 22.95 -3.32 -5.70
C LEU A 89 23.26 -1.81 -5.65
N LYS A 90 23.92 -1.31 -4.59
CA LYS A 90 24.17 0.13 -4.41
C LYS A 90 24.87 0.78 -5.62
N ASP A 91 25.79 0.06 -6.25
CA ASP A 91 26.58 0.55 -7.39
C ASP A 91 26.00 0.12 -8.74
N THR A 92 24.84 -0.56 -8.73
CA THR A 92 24.13 -0.95 -9.96
C THR A 92 23.48 0.27 -10.61
N PRO A 93 23.49 0.40 -11.95
CA PRO A 93 22.77 1.44 -12.65
C PRO A 93 21.30 1.54 -12.18
N ARG A 94 20.84 2.77 -11.92
CA ARG A 94 19.54 3.01 -11.28
C ARG A 94 18.45 3.35 -12.27
N TYR A 95 17.22 2.94 -11.95
CA TYR A 95 16.05 3.46 -12.66
C TYR A 95 15.93 4.98 -12.50
N SER A 96 15.38 5.64 -13.52
CA SER A 96 15.10 7.07 -13.48
C SER A 96 14.00 7.40 -12.46
N HIS A 97 13.99 8.64 -11.96
CA HIS A 97 12.94 9.11 -11.06
C HIS A 97 11.55 9.08 -11.72
N TRP A 98 11.47 9.33 -13.02
CA TRP A 98 10.22 9.21 -13.80
C TRP A 98 9.64 7.80 -13.80
N ASN A 99 10.50 6.78 -13.85
CA ASN A 99 10.05 5.40 -13.75
C ASN A 99 9.43 5.13 -12.36
N VAL A 100 10.03 5.65 -11.28
CA VAL A 100 9.46 5.54 -9.93
C VAL A 100 8.11 6.24 -9.85
N THR A 101 7.98 7.46 -10.39
CA THR A 101 6.71 8.20 -10.44
C THR A 101 5.64 7.40 -11.17
N LEU A 102 5.96 6.79 -12.32
CA LEU A 102 5.03 5.97 -13.09
C LEU A 102 4.55 4.76 -12.28
N VAL A 103 5.47 4.06 -11.58
CA VAL A 103 5.09 2.93 -10.72
C VAL A 103 4.20 3.38 -9.56
N VAL A 104 4.48 4.53 -8.95
CA VAL A 104 3.64 5.11 -7.90
C VAL A 104 2.23 5.39 -8.42
N VAL A 105 2.10 6.06 -9.57
CA VAL A 105 0.80 6.37 -10.20
C VAL A 105 0.03 5.08 -10.49
N ILE A 106 0.67 4.09 -11.10
CA ILE A 106 0.02 2.80 -11.38
C ILE A 106 -0.42 2.12 -10.08
N SER A 107 0.42 2.13 -9.05
CA SER A 107 0.10 1.49 -7.77
C SER A 107 -1.11 2.15 -7.10
N ILE A 108 -1.21 3.49 -7.18
CA ILE A 108 -2.39 4.23 -6.70
C ILE A 108 -3.63 3.84 -7.49
N LEU A 109 -3.55 3.80 -8.82
CA LEU A 109 -4.68 3.42 -9.67
C LEU A 109 -5.16 1.98 -9.37
N VAL A 110 -4.23 1.05 -9.16
CA VAL A 110 -4.55 -0.32 -8.74
C VAL A 110 -5.22 -0.33 -7.37
N PHE A 111 -4.73 0.47 -6.41
CA PHE A 111 -5.37 0.59 -5.11
C PHE A 111 -6.78 1.14 -5.20
N VAL A 112 -7.00 2.21 -5.98
CA VAL A 112 -8.35 2.76 -6.21
C VAL A 112 -9.26 1.69 -6.80
N ALA A 113 -8.79 0.95 -7.80
CA ALA A 113 -9.55 -0.14 -8.42
C ALA A 113 -9.89 -1.29 -7.45
N ILE A 114 -9.08 -1.50 -6.40
CA ILE A 114 -9.35 -2.49 -5.34
C ILE A 114 -10.28 -1.93 -4.26
N ILE A 115 -10.06 -0.69 -3.82
CA ILE A 115 -10.79 -0.07 -2.71
C ILE A 115 -12.25 0.17 -3.10
N LEU A 116 -12.53 0.62 -4.32
CA LEU A 116 -13.91 0.88 -4.77
C LEU A 116 -14.84 -0.35 -4.61
N PRO A 117 -14.55 -1.54 -5.18
CA PRO A 117 -15.38 -2.72 -4.96
C PRO A 117 -15.34 -3.19 -3.49
N LEU A 118 -14.23 -3.00 -2.78
CA LEU A 118 -14.11 -3.39 -1.39
C LEU A 118 -15.06 -2.61 -0.47
N ILE A 119 -15.32 -1.34 -0.76
CA ILE A 119 -16.31 -0.52 -0.04
C ILE A 119 -17.69 -1.18 -0.12
N TYR A 120 -18.14 -1.61 -1.31
CA TYR A 120 -19.42 -2.32 -1.46
C TYR A 120 -19.46 -3.64 -0.69
N VAL A 121 -18.34 -4.36 -0.62
CA VAL A 121 -18.25 -5.59 0.18
C VAL A 121 -18.39 -5.28 1.67
N TYR A 122 -17.78 -4.21 2.16
CA TYR A 122 -17.91 -3.80 3.57
C TYR A 122 -19.29 -3.31 3.93
N ASP A 123 -19.94 -2.57 3.03
CA ASP A 123 -21.33 -2.17 3.16
C ASP A 123 -22.25 -3.39 3.26
N MET A 124 -22.12 -4.33 2.32
CA MET A 124 -22.91 -5.57 2.31
C MET A 124 -22.72 -6.42 3.58
N LEU A 125 -21.53 -6.39 4.18
CA LEU A 125 -21.22 -7.11 5.43
C LEU A 125 -21.65 -6.34 6.69
N GLY A 126 -22.19 -5.12 6.56
CA GLY A 126 -22.64 -4.29 7.67
C GLY A 126 -21.51 -3.64 8.46
N PHE A 127 -20.33 -3.45 7.85
CA PHE A 127 -19.21 -2.75 8.47
C PHE A 127 -19.29 -1.22 8.34
N LEU A 128 -20.12 -0.71 7.43
CA LEU A 128 -20.33 0.73 7.26
C LEU A 128 -21.63 1.14 7.97
N PRO A 129 -21.67 2.31 8.64
CA PRO A 129 -22.88 2.79 9.31
C PRO A 129 -23.97 3.17 8.29
N ASP A 130 -25.21 2.75 8.55
CA ASP A 130 -26.37 3.16 7.77
C ASP A 130 -26.59 4.68 7.89
N GLU A 131 -26.66 5.40 6.77
CA GLU A 131 -26.89 6.86 6.73
C GLU A 131 -28.18 7.30 7.44
N GLU A 132 -29.14 6.39 7.63
CA GLU A 132 -30.52 6.65 8.07
C GLU A 132 -30.65 7.16 9.53
N LEU A 133 -29.66 6.96 10.40
CA LEU A 133 -29.74 7.39 11.81
C LEU A 133 -29.27 8.83 12.07
N THR A 134 -28.74 9.52 11.06
CA THR A 134 -28.20 10.89 11.21
C THR A 134 -29.28 11.98 11.01
N TYR A 135 -30.46 11.60 10.51
CA TYR A 135 -31.59 12.49 10.27
C TYR A 135 -32.77 12.13 11.18
N SER A 136 -32.54 12.04 12.50
CA SER A 136 -33.67 12.28 13.40
C SER A 136 -34.03 13.75 13.26
N PRO A 137 -35.24 14.12 12.78
CA PRO A 137 -35.69 15.50 12.89
C PRO A 137 -35.58 15.85 14.36
N ILE A 138 -34.83 16.91 14.68
CA ILE A 138 -34.91 17.50 16.00
C ILE A 138 -36.37 17.91 16.12
N LEU A 139 -37.18 17.13 16.85
CA LEU A 139 -38.53 17.54 17.21
C LEU A 139 -38.34 18.85 17.95
N THR A 140 -38.69 19.95 17.28
CA THR A 140 -38.66 21.24 17.94
C THR A 140 -39.84 21.26 18.91
N PRO A 141 -39.77 22.02 20.01
CA PRO A 141 -40.89 22.12 20.95
C PRO A 141 -42.22 22.56 20.30
N GLU A 142 -42.19 23.14 19.09
CA GLU A 142 -43.36 23.52 18.30
C GLU A 142 -44.07 22.32 17.66
N ASP A 143 -43.40 21.17 17.49
CA ASP A 143 -43.99 19.96 16.91
C ASP A 143 -44.79 19.13 17.93
N ALA A 144 -44.79 19.54 19.20
CA ALA A 144 -45.41 18.85 20.33
C ALA A 144 -46.72 19.49 20.83
N SER A 145 -47.26 20.49 20.12
CA SER A 145 -48.51 21.20 20.42
C SER A 145 -49.59 20.98 19.36
#